data_AF-A0A8K1FPW1-F1
#
_entry.id   AF-A0A8K1FPW1-F1
#
_cell.length_a   1.000
_cell.length_b   1.000
_cell.length_c   1.000
_cell.angle_alpha   90.00
_cell.angle_beta   90.00
_cell.angle_gamma   90.00
#
_symmetry.space_group_name_H-M   'P 1'
#
loop_
_entity.id
_entity.type
_entity.pdbx_description
1 polymer ?
#
loop_
_entity_poly.entity_id
_entity_poly.type
_entity_poly.pdbx_seq_one_letter_code
_entity_poly.pdbx_strand_id
1 'polypeptide(L)'
;MNNAAASGQLAVFEWVYERDGDGEMSTAMVNAAANGHLALVQWLHEHVPADYTAKVMDRAAAGGHLDVVKGLHTHRSDGCSDAAMDQAAANGFLDVVM
;
A
#
# COMPACT_ATOMS: atom_id res chain seq x y z
N MET A 1 -13.58 6.41 4.24
CA MET A 1 -12.15 6.03 4.39
C MET A 1 -11.48 5.75 3.05
N ASN A 2 -12.01 4.84 2.22
CA ASN A 2 -11.38 4.42 0.96
C ASN A 2 -11.14 5.52 -0.07
N ASN A 3 -12.08 6.48 -0.25
CA ASN A 3 -11.88 7.61 -1.17
C ASN A 3 -10.73 8.53 -0.72
N ALA A 4 -10.62 8.79 0.59
CA ALA A 4 -9.51 9.56 1.13
C ALA A 4 -8.18 8.82 0.93
N ALA A 5 -8.20 7.49 1.07
CA ALA A 5 -7.03 6.66 0.85
C ALA A 5 -6.57 6.60 -0.61
N ALA A 6 -7.52 6.48 -1.55
CA ALA A 6 -7.24 6.54 -2.97
C ALA A 6 -6.71 7.93 -3.40
N SER A 7 -7.10 8.98 -2.68
CA SER A 7 -6.69 10.36 -2.94
C SER A 7 -5.41 10.78 -2.20
N GLY A 8 -4.86 9.92 -1.33
CA GLY A 8 -3.65 10.21 -0.53
C GLY A 8 -3.84 11.29 0.53
N GLN A 9 -5.08 11.61 0.90
CA GLN A 9 -5.39 12.71 1.83
C GLN A 9 -5.27 12.23 3.28
N LEU A 10 -4.04 12.27 3.83
CA LEU A 10 -3.75 11.84 5.20
C LEU A 10 -4.62 12.56 6.25
N ALA A 11 -4.77 13.88 6.16
CA ALA A 11 -5.56 14.65 7.14
C ALA A 11 -7.06 14.25 7.16
N VAL A 12 -7.65 13.99 5.99
CA VAL A 12 -9.04 13.50 5.91
C VAL A 12 -9.11 12.06 6.39
N PHE A 13 -8.06 11.28 6.14
CA PHE A 13 -7.98 9.90 6.59
C PHE A 13 -7.93 9.77 8.10
N GLU A 14 -7.05 10.51 8.77
CA GLU A 14 -6.94 10.58 10.24
C GLU A 14 -8.28 10.99 10.86
N TRP A 15 -8.92 12.02 10.30
CA TRP A 15 -10.23 12.48 10.77
C TRP A 15 -11.31 11.39 10.66
N VAL A 16 -11.32 10.64 9.55
CA VAL A 16 -12.28 9.52 9.37
C VAL A 16 -11.93 8.37 10.32
N TYR A 17 -10.65 8.08 10.53
CA TYR A 17 -10.18 7.02 11.41
C TYR A 17 -10.62 7.23 12.86
N GLU A 18 -10.40 8.44 13.41
CA GLU A 18 -10.82 8.78 14.77
C GLU A 18 -12.34 8.64 14.98
N ARG A 19 -13.12 8.75 13.90
CA ARG A 19 -14.58 8.81 13.97
C ARG A 19 -15.27 7.47 13.74
N ASP A 20 -14.81 6.71 12.75
CA ASP A 20 -15.46 5.46 12.31
C ASP A 20 -14.72 4.19 12.78
N GLY A 21 -13.48 4.29 13.30
CA GLY A 21 -12.69 3.16 13.81
C GLY A 21 -12.08 2.24 12.73
N ASP A 22 -11.59 1.06 13.14
CA ASP A 22 -10.76 0.14 12.32
C ASP A 22 -11.47 -0.56 11.13
N GLY A 23 -12.76 -0.28 10.88
CA GLY A 23 -13.64 -1.12 10.06
C GLY A 23 -13.21 -1.41 8.62
N GLU A 24 -12.34 -0.60 8.01
CA GLU A 24 -11.88 -0.79 6.62
C GLU A 24 -10.39 -0.43 6.39
N MET A 25 -9.56 -0.51 7.43
CA MET A 25 -8.15 -0.09 7.36
C MET A 25 -7.35 -0.86 6.29
N SER A 26 -7.65 -2.15 6.11
CA SER A 26 -7.00 -3.01 5.12
C SER A 26 -7.31 -2.58 3.67
N THR A 27 -8.57 -2.28 3.36
CA THR A 27 -8.99 -1.80 2.04
C THR A 27 -8.41 -0.43 1.74
N ALA A 28 -8.39 0.46 2.74
CA ALA A 28 -7.75 1.76 2.63
C ALA A 28 -6.26 1.64 2.31
N MET A 29 -5.53 0.78 3.02
CA MET A 29 -4.09 0.58 2.81
C MET A 29 -3.78 0.03 1.42
N VAL A 30 -4.58 -0.93 0.95
CA VAL A 30 -4.47 -1.47 -0.41
C VAL A 30 -4.70 -0.37 -1.46
N ASN A 31 -5.71 0.46 -1.29
CA ASN A 31 -5.98 1.57 -2.22
C ASN A 31 -4.89 2.63 -2.18
N ALA A 32 -4.36 2.97 -1.02
CA ALA A 32 -3.25 3.91 -0.88
C ALA A 32 -2.00 3.40 -1.62
N ALA A 33 -1.66 2.12 -1.43
CA ALA A 33 -0.53 1.48 -2.09
C ALA A 33 -0.70 1.33 -3.59
N ALA A 34 -1.90 0.98 -4.05
CA ALA A 34 -2.23 0.88 -5.48
C ALA A 34 -2.22 2.23 -6.21
N ASN A 35 -2.23 3.36 -5.48
CA ASN A 35 -2.13 4.71 -6.04
C ASN A 35 -0.78 5.39 -5.72
N GLY A 36 0.14 4.70 -5.05
CA GLY A 36 1.49 5.23 -4.77
C GLY A 36 1.59 6.19 -3.58
N HIS A 37 0.59 6.23 -2.69
CA HIS A 37 0.54 7.17 -1.57
C HIS A 37 1.40 6.71 -0.39
N LEU A 38 2.71 6.81 -0.52
CA LEU A 38 3.69 6.34 0.47
C LEU A 38 3.42 6.85 1.89
N ALA A 39 3.14 8.14 2.07
CA ALA A 39 2.94 8.74 3.40
C ALA A 39 1.74 8.11 4.13
N LEU A 40 0.65 7.87 3.42
CA LEU A 40 -0.53 7.22 3.99
C LEU A 40 -0.27 5.74 4.26
N VAL A 41 0.46 5.06 3.38
CA VAL A 41 0.84 3.66 3.59
C VAL A 41 1.75 3.49 4.81
N GLN A 42 2.70 4.40 5.04
CA GLN A 42 3.55 4.38 6.24
C GLN A 42 2.74 4.56 7.52
N TRP A 43 1.85 5.57 7.54
CA TRP A 43 0.97 5.80 8.68
C TRP A 43 0.09 4.59 8.98
N LEU A 44 -0.50 4.00 7.93
CA LEU A 44 -1.31 2.79 8.04
C LEU A 44 -0.51 1.58 8.49
N HIS A 45 0.74 1.46 8.07
CA HIS A 45 1.60 0.36 8.47
C HIS A 45 1.89 0.36 9.98
N GLU A 46 2.00 1.53 10.60
CA GLU A 46 2.18 1.65 12.05
C GLU A 46 0.92 1.22 12.85
N HIS A 47 -0.25 1.28 12.23
CA HIS A 47 -1.54 1.01 12.88
C HIS A 47 -2.16 -0.34 12.48
N VAL A 48 -1.65 -1.02 11.44
CA VAL A 48 -2.20 -2.27 10.90
C VAL A 48 -1.27 -3.45 11.17
N PRO A 49 -1.80 -4.64 11.53
CA PRO A 49 -0.99 -5.85 11.69
C PRO A 49 -0.20 -6.21 10.43
N ALA A 50 1.04 -6.68 10.61
CA ALA A 50 1.97 -7.07 9.55
C ALA A 50 1.46 -8.15 8.58
N ASP A 51 0.39 -8.87 8.94
CA ASP A 51 -0.22 -9.92 8.12
C ASP A 51 -0.96 -9.35 6.89
N TYR A 52 -1.39 -8.09 6.93
CA TYR A 52 -2.08 -7.45 5.80
C TYR A 52 -1.13 -6.96 4.71
N THR A 53 0.17 -6.92 4.98
CA THR A 53 1.16 -6.19 4.18
C THR A 53 1.49 -6.88 2.84
N ALA A 54 1.35 -8.20 2.72
CA ALA A 54 1.66 -8.93 1.48
C ALA A 54 0.76 -8.47 0.30
N LYS A 55 -0.56 -8.39 0.53
CA LYS A 55 -1.52 -7.95 -0.50
C LYS A 55 -1.33 -6.47 -0.87
N VAL A 56 -0.87 -5.66 0.08
CA VAL A 56 -0.56 -4.24 -0.13
C VAL A 56 0.68 -4.10 -1.02
N MET A 57 1.72 -4.88 -0.74
CA MET A 57 2.96 -4.89 -1.53
C MET A 57 2.69 -5.39 -2.95
N ASP A 58 1.86 -6.43 -3.11
CA ASP A 58 1.48 -6.92 -4.43
C ASP A 58 0.79 -5.84 -5.28
N ARG A 59 -0.06 -5.03 -4.65
CA ARG A 59 -0.76 -3.94 -5.33
C ARG A 59 0.11 -2.73 -5.61
N ALA A 60 1.04 -2.40 -4.71
CA ALA A 60 2.06 -1.39 -4.99
C ALA A 60 2.94 -1.81 -6.18
N ALA A 61 3.39 -3.07 -6.20
CA ALA A 61 4.21 -3.61 -7.27
C ALA A 61 3.45 -3.64 -8.61
N ALA A 62 2.22 -4.17 -8.62
CA ALA A 62 1.37 -4.16 -9.81
C ALA A 62 1.07 -2.75 -10.35
N GLY A 63 1.05 -1.73 -9.47
CA GLY A 63 0.88 -0.33 -9.82
C GLY A 63 2.18 0.41 -10.18
N GLY A 64 3.34 -0.26 -10.12
CA GLY A 64 4.63 0.37 -10.44
C GLY A 64 5.18 1.28 -9.34
N HIS A 65 4.62 1.22 -8.14
CA HIS A 65 4.96 2.12 -7.04
C HIS A 65 6.15 1.58 -6.23
N LEU A 66 7.34 1.58 -6.84
CA LEU A 66 8.59 1.09 -6.24
C LEU A 66 8.86 1.72 -4.86
N ASP A 67 8.56 3.01 -4.69
CA ASP A 67 8.81 3.72 -3.42
C ASP A 67 7.99 3.13 -2.27
N VAL A 68 6.74 2.72 -2.56
CA VAL A 68 5.86 2.06 -1.61
C VAL A 68 6.34 0.64 -1.32
N VAL A 69 6.75 -0.11 -2.36
CA VAL A 69 7.33 -1.45 -2.20
C VAL A 69 8.57 -1.40 -1.33
N LYS A 70 9.50 -0.47 -1.60
CA LYS A 70 10.70 -0.24 -0.79
C LYS A 70 10.37 0.16 0.64
N GLY A 71 9.43 1.08 0.84
CA GLY A 71 9.01 1.53 2.18
C GLY A 71 8.36 0.43 3.03
N LEU A 72 7.67 -0.52 2.38
CA LEU A 72 7.11 -1.71 3.05
C LEU A 72 8.18 -2.79 3.26
N HIS A 73 9.11 -2.95 2.33
CA HIS A 73 10.19 -3.94 2.39
C HIS A 73 11.26 -3.61 3.43
N THR A 74 11.48 -2.33 3.75
CA THR A 74 12.39 -1.96 4.86
C THR A 74 11.92 -2.49 6.22
N HIS A 75 10.64 -2.85 6.36
CA HIS A 75 10.05 -3.37 7.60
C HIS A 75 9.78 -4.88 7.57
N ARG A 76 9.96 -5.57 6.42
CA ARG A 76 9.80 -7.03 6.27
C ARG A 76 10.82 -7.62 5.31
N SER A 77 11.42 -8.74 5.71
CA SER A 77 12.28 -9.57 4.85
C SER A 77 11.52 -10.39 3.80
N ASP A 78 10.20 -10.54 3.93
CA ASP A 78 9.37 -11.18 2.90
C ASP A 78 8.93 -10.12 1.88
N GLY A 79 9.38 -10.27 0.64
CA GLY A 79 9.06 -9.38 -0.49
C GLY A 79 7.64 -9.57 -1.05
N CYS A 80 7.43 -9.03 -2.25
CA CYS A 80 6.18 -9.19 -3.01
C CYS A 80 6.07 -10.58 -3.62
N SER A 81 4.84 -11.02 -3.89
CA SER A 81 4.57 -12.30 -4.54
C SER A 81 5.06 -12.31 -5.99
N ASP A 82 5.41 -13.48 -6.53
CA ASP A 82 5.81 -13.66 -7.94
C ASP A 82 4.76 -13.10 -8.91
N ALA A 83 3.47 -13.30 -8.60
CA ALA A 83 2.36 -12.77 -9.39
C ALA A 83 2.34 -11.23 -9.47
N ALA A 84 2.84 -10.55 -8.44
CA ALA A 84 2.93 -9.09 -8.43
C ALA A 84 4.07 -8.60 -9.34
N MET A 85 5.18 -9.33 -9.37
CA MET A 85 6.29 -9.05 -10.30
C MET A 85 5.88 -9.31 -11.74
N ASP A 86 5.15 -10.41 -12.01
CA ASP A 86 4.59 -10.69 -13.34
C ASP A 86 3.65 -9.57 -13.79
N GLN A 87 2.80 -9.08 -12.89
CA GLN A 87 1.87 -7.98 -13.19
C GLN A 87 2.60 -6.65 -13.42
N ALA A 88 3.64 -6.37 -12.63
CA ALA A 88 4.50 -5.21 -12.81
C ALA A 88 5.21 -5.25 -14.17
N ALA A 89 5.76 -6.41 -14.55
CA ALA A 89 6.39 -6.64 -15.84
C ALA A 89 5.39 -6.48 -17.00
N ALA A 90 4.18 -7.05 -16.87
CA ALA A 90 3.12 -6.95 -17.87
C ALA A 90 2.64 -5.49 -18.08
N ASN A 91 2.65 -4.69 -17.02
CA ASN A 91 2.30 -3.26 -17.08
C ASN A 91 3.47 -2.37 -17.52
N GLY A 92 4.67 -2.93 -17.75
CA GLY A 92 5.86 -2.19 -18.16
C GLY A 92 6.60 -1.49 -17.02
N PHE A 93 6.29 -1.80 -15.76
CA PHE A 93 6.93 -1.25 -14.57
C PHE A 93 8.23 -1.99 -14.25
N LEU A 94 9.20 -1.90 -15.15
CA LEU A 94 10.49 -2.56 -15.03
C LEU A 94 11.27 -2.14 -13.76
N ASP A 95 11.07 -0.92 -13.27
CA ASP A 95 11.71 -0.41 -12.05
C ASP A 95 11.30 -1.19 -10.78
N VAL A 96 10.15 -1.86 -10.79
CA VAL A 96 9.68 -2.72 -9.69
C VAL A 96 10.25 -4.13 -9.77
N VAL A 97 10.57 -4.58 -10.97
CA VAL A 97 11.02 -5.96 -11.25
C VAL A 97 12.54 -6.09 -11.22
N MET A 98 13.27 -4.98 -11.46
CA MET A 98 14.72 -4.94 -11.66
C MET A 98 15.52 -4.58 -10.40
#